data_AF-A0A7X2S4Y4-F1
#
_entry.id   AF-A0A7X2S4Y4-F1
#
_cell.length_a   1.000
_cell.length_b   1.000
_cell.length_c   1.000
_cell.angle_alpha   90.00
_cell.angle_beta   90.00
_cell.angle_gamma   90.00
#
_symmetry.space_group_name_H-M   'P 1'
#
loop_
_entity.id
_entity.type
_entity.pdbx_description
1 polymer ?
#
loop_
_entity_poly.entity_id
_entity_poly.type
_entity_poly.pdbx_seq_one_letter_code
_entity_poly.pdbx_strand_id
1 'polypeptide(L)'
;MAEIKVAFPAVHEAINQIETASIQLESDIPQEIGKKNQLDIIVELNEINVLLQETLAFYRSLLGKNSRATRDAVNQLNESDQKAAASIGKS
;
A
#
# COMPACT_ATOMS: atom_id res chain seq x y z
N MET A 1 5.47 -31.50 7.64
CA MET A 1 5.98 -30.22 7.13
C MET A 1 5.01 -29.73 6.07
N ALA A 2 4.43 -28.54 6.21
CA ALA A 2 3.59 -27.95 5.18
C ALA A 2 4.49 -27.29 4.15
N GLU A 3 4.44 -27.76 2.91
CA GLU A 3 5.09 -27.10 1.78
C GLU A 3 4.30 -25.83 1.46
N ILE A 4 4.94 -24.66 1.55
CA ILE A 4 4.31 -23.39 1.20
C ILE A 4 4.43 -23.22 -0.31
N LYS A 5 3.35 -23.48 -1.05
CA LYS A 5 3.29 -23.20 -2.49
C LYS A 5 2.90 -21.75 -2.73
N VAL A 6 3.86 -20.91 -3.10
CA VAL A 6 3.62 -19.51 -3.47
C VAL A 6 3.32 -19.41 -4.97
N ALA A 7 2.16 -18.85 -5.31
CA ALA A 7 1.84 -18.47 -6.69
C ALA A 7 2.50 -17.12 -7.01
N PHE A 8 3.82 -17.10 -7.25
CA PHE A 8 4.61 -15.89 -7.45
C PHE A 8 3.97 -14.87 -8.41
N PRO A 9 3.48 -15.26 -9.61
CA PRO A 9 2.87 -14.31 -10.53
C PRO A 9 1.61 -13.63 -9.97
N ALA A 10 0.74 -14.40 -9.33
CA ALA A 10 -0.50 -13.89 -8.76
C ALA A 10 -0.25 -12.93 -7.58
N VAL A 11 0.78 -13.19 -6.78
CA VAL A 11 1.16 -12.30 -5.68
C VAL A 11 1.76 -11.00 -6.21
N HIS A 12 2.64 -11.06 -7.23
CA HIS A 12 3.17 -9.85 -7.85
C HIS A 12 2.07 -9.02 -8.52
N GLU A 13 1.10 -9.66 -9.18
CA GLU A 13 -0.05 -8.98 -9.75
C GLU A 13 -0.88 -8.26 -8.68
N ALA A 14 -1.22 -8.94 -7.58
CA ALA A 14 -1.95 -8.33 -6.47
C ALA A 14 -1.21 -7.15 -5.85
N ILE A 15 0.11 -7.24 -5.68
CA ILE A 15 0.94 -6.13 -5.19
C ILE A 15 0.87 -4.94 -6.15
N ASN A 16 0.97 -5.17 -7.46
CA ASN A 16 0.89 -4.11 -8.47
C ASN A 16 -0.50 -3.45 -8.50
N GLN A 17 -1.56 -4.22 -8.28
CA GLN A 17 -2.91 -3.68 -8.14
C GLN A 17 -3.03 -2.76 -6.92
N ILE A 18 -2.48 -3.17 -5.77
CA ILE A 18 -2.48 -2.35 -4.54
C ILE A 18 -1.68 -1.06 -4.74
N GLU A 19 -0.51 -1.13 -5.37
CA GLU A 19 0.30 0.07 -5.65
C GLU A 19 -0.43 1.03 -6.59
N THR A 20 -1.04 0.50 -7.65
CA THR A 20 -1.83 1.31 -8.60
C THR A 20 -3.04 1.95 -7.93
N ALA A 21 -3.82 1.17 -7.17
CA ALA A 21 -4.98 1.67 -6.44
C ALA A 21 -4.58 2.71 -5.39
N SER A 22 -3.44 2.53 -4.71
CA SER A 22 -2.91 3.50 -3.75
C SER A 22 -2.47 4.81 -4.41
N ILE A 23 -1.99 4.78 -5.66
CA ILE A 23 -1.66 5.99 -6.42
C ILE A 23 -2.95 6.70 -6.85
N GLN A 24 -3.93 5.95 -7.34
CA GLN A 24 -5.23 6.47 -7.79
C GLN A 24 -6.14 6.95 -6.66
N LEU A 25 -5.81 6.62 -5.40
CA LEU A 25 -6.49 7.13 -4.22
C LEU A 25 -6.15 8.62 -4.02
N GLU A 26 -6.67 9.45 -4.91
CA GLU A 26 -6.75 10.90 -4.77
C GLU A 26 -8.07 11.24 -4.10
N SER A 27 -8.04 12.12 -3.10
CA SER A 27 -9.26 12.76 -2.62
C SER A 27 -9.32 14.18 -3.11
N ASP A 28 -10.38 14.49 -3.84
CA ASP A 28 -10.80 15.86 -4.07
C ASP A 28 -11.49 16.41 -2.81
N ILE A 29 -10.76 16.40 -1.69
CA ILE A 29 -11.21 17.02 -0.45
C ILE A 29 -10.75 18.47 -0.51
N PRO A 30 -11.68 19.45 -0.50
CA PRO A 30 -11.32 20.85 -0.53
C PRO A 30 -10.57 21.22 0.75
N GLN A 31 -9.36 21.76 0.62
CA GLN A 31 -8.57 22.20 1.79
C GLN A 31 -9.22 23.36 2.54
N GLU A 32 -10.00 24.18 1.84
CA GLU A 32 -10.58 25.38 2.41
C GLU A 32 -11.91 25.69 1.70
N ILE A 33 -13.02 25.55 2.42
CA ILE A 33 -14.34 26.01 2.00
C ILE A 33 -14.66 27.34 2.68
N GLY A 34 -15.20 28.29 1.90
CA GLY A 34 -15.64 29.58 2.43
C GLY A 34 -14.53 30.43 3.06
N LYS A 35 -13.47 30.75 2.30
CA LYS A 35 -12.25 31.53 2.70
C LYS A 35 -12.44 32.84 3.49
N LYS A 36 -13.68 33.31 3.68
CA LYS A 36 -14.03 34.53 4.44
C LYS A 36 -15.18 34.31 5.42
N ASN A 37 -15.67 33.08 5.52
CA ASN A 37 -16.76 32.71 6.39
C ASN A 37 -16.18 32.30 7.75
N GLN A 38 -16.54 33.05 8.78
CA GLN A 38 -16.10 32.83 10.16
C GLN A 38 -17.18 32.15 11.01
N LEU A 39 -18.23 31.60 10.38
CA LEU A 39 -19.15 30.72 11.11
C LEU A 39 -18.37 29.52 11.60
N ASP A 40 -18.53 29.19 12.89
CA ASP A 40 -17.84 28.08 13.55
C ASP A 40 -17.99 26.76 12.75
N ILE A 41 -19.16 26.53 12.15
CA ILE A 41 -19.41 25.35 11.32
C ILE A 41 -18.48 25.25 10.09
N ILE A 42 -18.08 26.38 9.49
CA ILE A 42 -17.14 26.37 8.36
C ILE A 42 -15.73 26.07 8.84
N VAL A 43 -15.36 26.55 10.02
CA VAL A 43 -14.07 26.23 10.65
C VAL A 43 -14.01 24.73 10.94
N GLU A 44 -15.03 24.16 11.58
CA GLU A 44 -15.12 22.72 11.86
C GLU A 44 -15.05 21.88 10.58
N LEU A 45 -15.76 22.29 9.51
CA LEU A 45 -15.70 21.59 8.23
C LEU A 45 -14.28 21.62 7.60
N ASN A 46 -13.57 22.74 7.72
CA ASN A 46 -12.19 22.84 7.25
C ASN A 46 -11.23 21.95 8.06
N GLU A 47 -11.41 21.89 9.38
CA GLU A 47 -10.64 20.98 10.25
C GLU A 47 -10.88 19.50 9.88
N ILE A 48 -12.13 19.12 9.65
CA ILE A 48 -12.49 17.76 9.20
C ILE A 48 -11.82 17.45 7.85
N ASN A 49 -11.85 18.40 6.90
CA ASN A 49 -11.22 18.21 5.59
C ASN A 49 -9.71 17.93 5.71
N VAL A 50 -9.02 18.66 6.59
CA VAL A 50 -7.60 18.43 6.87
C VAL A 50 -7.38 17.03 7.46
N LEU A 51 -8.15 16.64 8.47
CA LEU A 51 -8.03 15.32 9.10
C LEU A 51 -8.27 14.17 8.10
N LEU A 52 -9.24 14.33 7.19
CA LEU A 52 -9.50 13.34 6.15
C LEU A 52 -8.34 13.24 5.16
N GLN A 53 -7.72 14.36 4.77
CA GLN A 53 -6.54 14.36 3.91
C GLN A 53 -5.35 13.64 4.59
N GLU A 54 -5.08 13.94 5.86
CA GLU A 54 -4.01 13.30 6.62
C GLU A 54 -4.25 11.79 6.77
N THR A 55 -5.49 11.41 7.09
CA THR A 55 -5.88 10.00 7.22
C THR A 55 -5.66 9.25 5.91
N LEU A 56 -6.03 9.85 4.78
CA LEU A 56 -5.85 9.25 3.46
C LEU A 56 -4.37 9.11 3.10
N ALA A 57 -3.57 10.14 3.38
CA ALA A 57 -2.13 10.11 3.15
C ALA A 57 -1.46 9.00 3.98
N PHE A 58 -1.86 8.85 5.24
CA PHE A 58 -1.38 7.78 6.10
C PHE A 58 -1.76 6.39 5.58
N TYR A 59 -3.01 6.22 5.14
CA TYR A 59 -3.47 4.97 4.56
C TYR A 59 -2.68 4.58 3.30
N ARG A 60 -2.42 5.53 2.38
CA ARG A 60 -1.56 5.31 1.19
C ARG A 60 -0.15 4.88 1.59
N SER A 61 0.42 5.50 2.62
CA SER A 61 1.73 5.13 3.16
C SER A 61 1.76 3.69 3.68
N LEU A 62 0.71 3.27 4.41
CA LEU A 62 0.56 1.90 4.90
C LEU A 62 0.44 0.88 3.77
N LEU A 63 -0.40 1.16 2.76
CA LEU A 63 -0.52 0.30 1.57
C LEU A 63 0.84 0.14 0.88
N GLY A 64 1.57 1.23 0.66
CA GLY A 64 2.91 1.18 0.06
C GLY A 64 3.92 0.38 0.91
N LYS A 65 3.87 0.48 2.25
CA LYS A 65 4.71 -0.32 3.14
C LYS A 65 4.37 -1.81 3.04
N ASN A 66 3.08 -2.16 3.02
CA ASN A 66 2.63 -3.54 2.89
C ASN A 66 3.03 -4.16 1.55
N SER A 67 2.84 -3.42 0.44
CA SER A 67 3.26 -3.86 -0.90
C SER A 67 4.76 -4.16 -0.98
N ARG A 68 5.60 -3.26 -0.43
CA ARG A 68 7.06 -3.47 -0.40
C ARG A 68 7.44 -4.68 0.45
N ALA A 69 6.94 -4.76 1.68
CA ALA A 69 7.25 -5.88 2.57
C ALA A 69 6.84 -7.24 1.98
N THR A 70 5.68 -7.29 1.32
CA THR A 70 5.20 -8.51 0.66
C THR A 70 6.07 -8.87 -0.54
N ARG A 71 6.45 -7.87 -1.38
CA ARG A 71 7.34 -8.09 -2.52
C ARG A 71 8.70 -8.63 -2.07
N ASP A 72 9.27 -8.05 -1.02
CA ASP A 72 10.57 -8.47 -0.48
C ASP A 72 10.51 -9.89 0.07
N ALA A 73 9.47 -10.22 0.84
CA ALA A 73 9.27 -11.58 1.38
C ALA A 73 9.14 -12.62 0.26
N VAL A 74 8.36 -12.31 -0.77
CA VAL A 74 8.17 -13.20 -1.93
C VAL A 74 9.47 -13.37 -2.71
N ASN A 75 10.23 -12.30 -2.94
CA ASN A 75 11.53 -12.41 -3.61
C ASN A 75 12.51 -13.28 -2.82
N GLN A 76 12.57 -13.11 -1.48
CA GLN A 76 13.41 -13.93 -0.61
C GLN A 76 13.03 -15.42 -0.65
N LEU A 77 11.74 -15.74 -0.73
CA LEU A 77 11.27 -17.11 -0.89
C LEU A 77 11.72 -17.69 -2.23
N ASN A 78 11.58 -16.95 -3.32
CA ASN A 78 12.03 -17.40 -4.65
C ASN A 78 13.54 -17.65 -4.69
N GLU A 79 14.34 -16.72 -4.14
CA GLU A 79 15.80 -16.88 -4.06
C GLU A 79 16.21 -18.10 -3.22
N SER A 80 15.51 -18.35 -2.12
CA SER A 80 15.76 -19.50 -1.25
C SER A 80 15.44 -20.82 -1.96
N ASP A 81 14.32 -20.89 -2.68
CA ASP A 81 13.94 -22.05 -3.50
C ASP A 81 14.96 -22.32 -4.60
N GLN A 82 15.41 -21.28 -5.31
CA GLN A 82 16.43 -21.41 -6.35
C GLN A 82 17.76 -21.94 -5.79
N LYS A 83 18.19 -21.45 -4.63
CA LYS A 83 19.41 -21.92 -3.95
C LYS A 83 19.27 -23.38 -3.51
N ALA A 84 18.12 -23.78 -2.97
CA ALA A 84 17.84 -25.15 -2.58
C ALA A 84 17.87 -26.09 -3.80
N ALA A 85 17.17 -25.73 -4.88
CA ALA A 85 17.16 -26.49 -6.13
C ALA A 85 18.56 -26.65 -6.75
N ALA A 86 19.36 -25.58 -6.76
CA ALA A 86 20.73 -25.62 -7.25
C ALA A 86 21.67 -26.50 -6.40
N SER A 87 21.39 -26.62 -5.10
CA SER A 87 22.16 -27.48 -4.18
C SER A 87 21.80 -28.95 -4.37
N ILE A 88 20.53 -29.27 -4.63
CA ILE A 88 20.06 -30.63 -4.92
C ILE A 88 20.53 -31.10 -6.31
N GLY A 89 20.48 -30.23 -7.33
CA GLY A 89 20.89 -30.57 -8.70
C GLY A 89 22.41 -30.69 -8.93
N LYS A 90 23.23 -30.47 -7.90
CA LYS A 90 24.70 -30.64 -7.93
C LYS A 90 25.20 -31.89 -7.17
N SER A 91 24.31 -32.68 -6.56
CA SER A 91 24.60 -34.02 -6.03
C SER A 91 24.26 -35.10 -7.04
#